data_AF-A0A3D5A783-F1
#
_entry.id   AF-A0A3D5A783-F1
#
_cell.length_a   1.000
_cell.length_b   1.000
_cell.length_c   1.000
_cell.angle_alpha   90.00
_cell.angle_beta   90.00
_cell.angle_gamma   90.00
#
_symmetry.space_group_name_H-M   'P 1'
#
loop_
_entity.id
_entity.type
_entity.pdbx_description
1 polymer ?
#
loop_
_entity_poly.entity_id
_entity_poly.type
_entity_poly.pdbx_seq_one_letter_code
_entity_poly.pdbx_strand_id
1 'polypeptide(L)'
;MSDNLQENLQNRYANNVQSIPTYIDDAERGRHRYFCIECKKEMQAVKARIIGGTSYFRHYVEKNSPKNRCTYSDKAYRHKLAKENLLTNKRIKVPAVHKYSDNESDPAIFIKPAKIIEAHTVHAKLSFYEDESGNIKWTEATDFNTEYLLYKPDITFFDKTDTPILFIDITTSHKPDKDKLVSLLRLGI
;
A
#
# COMPACT_ATOMS: atom_id res chain seq x y z
N MET A 1 1.32 -28.92 0.50
CA MET A 1 2.08 -28.80 -0.76
C MET A 1 2.02 -27.35 -1.17
N SER A 2 3.18 -26.71 -1.28
CA SER A 2 3.36 -25.27 -1.27
C SER A 2 3.11 -24.66 -2.65
N ASP A 3 1.90 -24.15 -2.86
CA ASP A 3 1.60 -23.18 -3.93
C ASP A 3 2.19 -21.82 -3.55
N ASN A 4 3.50 -21.69 -3.76
CA ASN A 4 4.20 -20.42 -3.70
C ASN A 4 4.41 -19.91 -5.12
N LEU A 5 3.31 -19.72 -5.86
CA LEU A 5 3.32 -18.84 -7.03
C LEU A 5 3.37 -17.41 -6.50
N GLN A 6 4.57 -16.93 -6.18
CA GLN A 6 4.81 -15.50 -6.05
C GLN A 6 4.46 -14.87 -7.40
N GLU A 7 3.23 -14.36 -7.54
CA GLU A 7 2.89 -13.43 -8.60
C GLU A 7 3.84 -12.24 -8.50
N ASN A 8 4.88 -12.26 -9.32
CA ASN A 8 5.76 -11.12 -9.54
C ASN A 8 4.97 -10.08 -10.36
N LEU A 9 4.07 -9.37 -9.67
CA LEU A 9 3.24 -8.29 -10.23
C LEU A 9 4.07 -7.06 -10.64
N GLN A 10 5.39 -7.12 -10.50
CA GLN A 10 6.27 -6.01 -10.83
C GLN A 10 6.27 -5.75 -12.35
N ASN A 11 6.02 -4.50 -12.74
CA ASN A 11 6.18 -4.00 -14.10
C ASN A 11 5.31 -4.69 -15.16
N ARG A 12 4.01 -4.86 -14.88
CA ARG A 12 3.03 -5.40 -15.85
C ARG A 12 2.61 -4.40 -16.92
N TYR A 13 2.92 -3.11 -16.74
CA TYR A 13 2.59 -2.04 -17.69
C TYR A 13 3.84 -1.27 -18.11
N ALA A 14 3.83 -0.79 -19.35
CA ALA A 14 4.77 0.18 -19.89
C ALA A 14 4.06 1.08 -20.91
N ASN A 15 4.56 2.29 -21.13
CA ASN A 15 4.03 3.17 -22.16
C ASN A 15 4.56 2.77 -23.54
N ASN A 16 3.72 2.84 -24.56
CA ASN A 16 4.17 2.76 -25.96
C ASN A 16 4.72 4.12 -26.44
N VAL A 17 5.09 4.20 -27.73
CA VAL A 17 5.59 5.44 -28.37
C VAL A 17 4.61 6.62 -28.33
N GLN A 18 3.32 6.37 -28.18
CA GLN A 18 2.28 7.40 -28.04
C GLN A 18 2.01 7.75 -26.56
N SER A 19 2.83 7.25 -25.62
CA SER A 19 2.63 7.39 -24.18
C SER A 19 1.35 6.73 -23.64
N ILE A 20 0.77 5.79 -24.38
CA ILE A 20 -0.41 5.03 -23.96
C ILE A 20 0.06 3.81 -23.14
N PRO A 21 -0.49 3.59 -21.93
CA PRO A 21 -0.19 2.39 -21.13
C PRO A 21 -0.57 1.11 -21.89
N THR A 22 0.39 0.20 -22.01
CA THR A 22 0.24 -1.12 -22.63
C THR A 22 0.45 -2.18 -21.57
N TYR A 23 -0.49 -3.12 -21.44
CA TYR A 23 -0.35 -4.26 -20.56
C TYR A 23 0.57 -5.31 -21.18
N ILE A 24 1.33 -6.03 -20.36
CA ILE A 24 2.36 -6.95 -20.84
C ILE A 24 1.81 -8.07 -21.71
N ASP A 25 0.56 -8.49 -21.55
CA ASP A 25 -0.04 -9.54 -22.36
C ASP A 25 -0.37 -9.06 -23.78
N ASP A 26 -0.71 -7.78 -23.93
CA ASP A 26 -0.94 -7.12 -25.23
C ASP A 26 0.36 -6.68 -25.92
N ALA A 27 1.49 -6.73 -25.21
CA ALA A 27 2.78 -6.30 -25.72
C ALA A 27 3.47 -7.36 -26.59
N GLU A 28 4.18 -6.92 -27.63
CA GLU A 28 5.09 -7.75 -28.41
C GLU A 28 6.37 -8.03 -27.61
N ARG A 29 6.88 -9.25 -27.72
CA ARG A 29 8.09 -9.67 -27.01
C ARG A 29 9.31 -8.90 -27.52
N GLY A 30 10.08 -8.30 -26.61
CA GLY A 30 11.38 -7.70 -26.95
C GLY A 30 11.35 -6.18 -26.82
N ARG A 31 12.16 -5.50 -27.65
CA ARG A 31 12.39 -4.05 -27.59
C ARG A 31 11.54 -3.34 -28.65
N HIS A 32 10.24 -3.26 -28.43
CA HIS A 32 9.30 -2.58 -29.34
C HIS A 32 8.99 -1.16 -28.86
N ARG A 33 10.04 -0.41 -28.46
CA ARG A 33 9.95 0.97 -27.98
C ARG A 33 8.92 1.16 -26.85
N TYR A 34 9.02 0.29 -25.84
CA TYR A 34 8.31 0.46 -24.58
C TYR A 34 9.08 1.36 -23.65
N PHE A 35 8.38 2.14 -22.83
CA PHE A 35 8.98 3.10 -21.91
C PHE A 35 8.42 2.91 -20.50
N CYS A 36 9.26 3.07 -19.50
CA CYS A 36 8.84 3.07 -18.11
C CYS A 36 7.84 4.21 -17.87
N ILE A 37 6.75 3.89 -17.17
CA ILE A 37 5.70 4.86 -16.86
C ILE A 37 6.25 6.07 -16.10
N GLU A 38 7.24 5.87 -15.23
CA GLU A 38 7.80 6.92 -14.38
C GLU A 38 9.04 7.58 -14.99
N CYS A 39 10.15 6.83 -15.10
CA CYS A 39 11.42 7.41 -15.50
C CYS A 39 11.57 7.61 -17.01
N LYS A 40 10.56 7.21 -17.80
CA LYS A 40 10.48 7.32 -19.26
C LYS A 40 11.64 6.65 -20.02
N LYS A 41 12.45 5.82 -19.36
CA LYS A 41 13.54 5.06 -20.01
C LYS A 41 13.00 3.84 -20.74
N GLU A 42 13.74 3.39 -21.75
CA GLU A 42 13.36 2.23 -22.55
C GLU A 42 13.27 0.94 -21.73
N MET A 43 12.27 0.13 -22.08
CA MET A 43 11.97 -1.16 -21.50
C MET A 43 11.91 -2.24 -22.57
N GLN A 44 12.11 -3.48 -22.12
CA GLN A 44 11.95 -4.70 -22.88
C GLN A 44 10.79 -5.51 -22.31
N ALA A 45 9.87 -5.95 -23.16
CA ALA A 45 8.83 -6.92 -22.80
C ALA A 45 9.43 -8.33 -22.74
N VAL A 46 9.36 -8.97 -21.58
CA VAL A 46 9.81 -10.34 -21.35
C VAL A 46 8.57 -11.21 -21.22
N LYS A 47 8.32 -12.02 -22.25
CA LYS A 47 7.25 -13.03 -22.24
C LYS A 47 7.76 -14.34 -21.65
N ALA A 48 7.00 -14.90 -20.72
CA ALA A 48 7.28 -16.22 -20.18
C ALA A 48 7.29 -17.29 -21.29
N ARG A 49 8.22 -18.24 -21.21
CA ARG A 49 8.31 -19.40 -22.12
C ARG A 49 7.87 -20.71 -21.46
N ILE A 50 7.76 -20.70 -20.13
CA ILE A 50 7.44 -21.87 -19.31
C ILE A 50 6.01 -21.69 -18.79
N ILE A 51 5.25 -22.80 -18.75
CA ILE A 51 3.89 -22.83 -18.21
C ILE A 51 3.95 -22.41 -16.73
N GLY A 52 3.18 -21.39 -16.36
CA GLY A 52 3.18 -20.78 -15.02
C GLY A 52 4.19 -19.64 -14.81
N GLY A 53 5.03 -19.32 -15.79
CA GLY A 53 5.91 -18.15 -15.73
C GLY A 53 5.16 -16.83 -15.94
N THR A 54 5.51 -15.78 -15.18
CA THR A 54 4.92 -14.45 -15.34
C THR A 54 5.65 -13.64 -16.41
N SER A 55 4.90 -13.03 -17.33
CA SER A 55 5.44 -12.02 -18.26
C SER A 55 5.54 -10.66 -17.58
N TYR A 56 6.60 -9.89 -17.87
CA TYR A 56 6.83 -8.56 -17.30
C TYR A 56 7.65 -7.65 -18.22
N PHE A 57 7.61 -6.34 -17.96
CA PHE A 57 8.55 -5.38 -18.54
C PHE A 57 9.78 -5.20 -17.65
N ARG A 58 10.95 -5.02 -18.24
CA ARG A 58 12.17 -4.64 -17.51
C ARG A 58 12.90 -3.52 -18.22
N HIS A 59 13.62 -2.69 -17.48
CA HIS A 59 14.49 -1.70 -18.09
C HIS A 59 15.52 -2.37 -18.99
N TYR A 60 15.67 -1.82 -20.18
CA TYR A 60 16.83 -2.14 -20.98
C TYR A 60 18.03 -1.36 -20.43
N VAL A 61 19.10 -2.08 -20.13
CA VAL A 61 20.35 -1.50 -19.60
C VAL A 61 21.42 -1.74 -20.65
N GLU A 62 21.92 -0.66 -21.25
CA GLU A 62 23.04 -0.74 -22.18
C GLU A 62 24.32 -1.06 -21.42
N LYS A 63 25.22 -1.80 -22.08
CA LYS A 63 26.54 -2.10 -21.55
C LYS A 63 27.27 -0.76 -21.37
N ASN A 64 27.67 -0.44 -20.14
CA ASN A 64 28.29 0.83 -19.69
C ASN A 64 27.35 2.00 -19.36
N SER A 65 26.03 1.79 -19.26
CA SER A 65 25.14 2.85 -18.76
C SER A 65 25.31 3.10 -17.25
N PRO A 66 25.19 4.37 -16.78
CA PRO A 66 25.23 4.68 -15.36
C PRO A 66 24.12 3.94 -14.61
N LYS A 67 24.46 3.34 -13.45
CA LYS A 67 23.58 2.48 -12.63
C LYS A 67 22.48 3.26 -11.89
N ASN A 68 21.86 4.24 -12.51
CA ASN A 68 20.73 4.97 -11.94
C ASN A 68 19.54 4.01 -11.92
N ARG A 69 19.29 3.40 -10.76
CA ARG A 69 18.22 2.42 -10.56
C ARG A 69 16.88 3.14 -10.65
N CYS A 70 16.02 2.67 -11.56
CA CYS A 70 14.63 3.09 -11.54
C CYS A 70 13.99 2.53 -10.26
N THR A 71 13.37 3.40 -9.46
CA THR A 71 12.65 3.05 -8.23
C THR A 71 11.17 2.74 -8.49
N TYR A 72 10.72 2.87 -9.74
CA TYR A 72 9.34 2.58 -10.11
C TYR A 72 8.98 1.12 -9.81
N SER A 73 7.83 0.96 -9.20
CA SER A 73 7.20 -0.32 -8.95
C SER A 73 5.69 -0.11 -8.97
N ASP A 74 5.01 -1.15 -9.46
CA ASP A 74 3.56 -1.19 -9.53
C ASP A 74 2.93 -0.87 -8.17
N LYS A 75 1.85 -0.09 -8.18
CA LYS A 75 1.17 0.36 -6.96
C LYS A 75 0.61 -0.82 -6.17
N ALA A 76 -0.09 -1.74 -6.83
CA ALA A 76 -0.70 -2.90 -6.18
C ALA A 76 0.39 -3.79 -5.57
N TYR A 77 1.51 -3.97 -6.29
CA TYR A 77 2.69 -4.66 -5.77
C TYR A 77 3.26 -3.98 -4.52
N ARG A 78 3.45 -2.65 -4.53
CA ARG A 78 3.93 -1.91 -3.34
C ARG A 78 2.97 -2.01 -2.16
N HIS A 79 1.67 -1.94 -2.39
CA HIS A 79 0.67 -2.13 -1.34
C HIS A 79 0.76 -3.53 -0.74
N LYS A 80 0.86 -4.58 -1.57
CA LYS A 80 1.03 -5.97 -1.13
C LYS A 80 2.30 -6.13 -0.29
N LEU A 81 3.43 -5.67 -0.80
CA LEU A 81 4.73 -5.76 -0.11
C LEU A 81 4.72 -5.01 1.23
N ALA A 82 4.09 -3.84 1.30
CA ALA A 82 3.96 -3.08 2.53
C ALA A 82 3.12 -3.84 3.58
N LYS A 83 1.98 -4.43 3.18
CA LYS A 83 1.14 -5.26 4.08
C LYS A 83 1.90 -6.47 4.61
N GLU A 84 2.57 -7.20 3.74
CA GLU A 84 3.37 -8.38 4.12
C GLU A 84 4.48 -8.03 5.12
N ASN A 85 5.18 -6.91 4.90
CA ASN A 85 6.20 -6.43 5.83
C ASN A 85 5.62 -6.05 7.20
N LEU A 86 4.47 -5.37 7.23
CA LEU A 86 3.83 -4.96 8.48
C LEU A 86 3.33 -6.17 9.30
N LEU A 87 2.72 -7.14 8.63
CA LEU A 87 2.24 -8.38 9.25
C LEU A 87 3.39 -9.21 9.84
N THR A 88 4.52 -9.26 9.13
CA THR A 88 5.69 -10.06 9.53
C THR A 88 6.49 -9.39 10.64
N ASN A 89 6.82 -8.11 10.47
CA ASN A 89 7.73 -7.41 11.40
C ASN A 89 7.03 -6.93 12.67
N LYS A 90 5.70 -6.73 12.63
CA LYS A 90 4.87 -6.21 13.75
C LYS A 90 5.41 -4.94 14.40
N ARG A 91 6.15 -4.15 13.63
CA ARG A 91 6.87 -2.97 14.10
C ARG A 91 6.92 -1.92 13.01
N ILE A 92 6.72 -0.66 13.39
CA ILE A 92 6.86 0.48 12.50
C ILE A 92 7.34 1.72 13.26
N LYS A 93 8.20 2.52 12.62
CA LYS A 93 8.51 3.87 13.09
C LYS A 93 7.46 4.84 12.57
N VAL A 94 6.69 5.43 13.47
CA VAL A 94 5.74 6.50 13.14
C VAL A 94 6.40 7.88 13.26
N PRO A 95 6.03 8.84 12.41
CA PRO A 95 6.61 10.18 12.43
C PRO A 95 6.20 10.96 13.68
N ALA A 96 6.88 12.08 13.93
CA ALA A 96 6.46 13.03 14.95
C ALA A 96 5.14 13.69 14.55
N VAL A 97 4.27 13.92 15.53
CA VAL A 97 2.94 14.52 15.32
C VAL A 97 3.02 16.01 15.62
N HIS A 98 2.56 16.81 14.67
CA HIS A 98 2.46 18.26 14.77
C HIS A 98 1.03 18.70 14.46
N LYS A 99 0.54 19.73 15.15
CA LYS A 99 -0.70 20.43 14.83
C LYS A 99 -0.36 21.62 13.95
N TYR A 100 -0.93 21.67 12.76
CA TYR A 100 -0.84 22.81 11.85
C TYR A 100 -2.07 23.69 12.06
N SER A 101 -1.91 25.02 12.02
CA SER A 101 -3.06 25.93 11.98
C SER A 101 -3.53 26.11 10.53
N ASP A 102 -4.69 26.72 10.35
CA ASP A 102 -5.21 27.06 9.01
C ASP A 102 -4.42 28.22 8.36
N ASN A 103 -3.64 28.97 9.15
CA ASN A 103 -2.75 30.02 8.66
C ASN A 103 -1.34 29.46 8.43
N GLU A 104 -0.88 29.44 7.18
CA GLU A 104 0.45 28.91 6.82
C GLU A 104 1.63 29.63 7.50
N SER A 105 1.42 30.85 7.99
CA SER A 105 2.43 31.64 8.70
C SER A 105 2.65 31.22 10.16
N ASP A 106 1.71 30.49 10.77
CA ASP A 106 1.85 30.08 12.16
C ASP A 106 2.80 28.88 12.28
N PRO A 107 3.67 28.86 13.31
CA PRO A 107 4.51 27.70 13.55
C PRO A 107 3.66 26.48 13.93
N ALA A 108 4.01 25.32 13.36
CA ALA A 108 3.37 24.06 13.72
C ALA A 108 3.66 23.71 15.20
N ILE A 109 2.63 23.33 15.93
CA ILE A 109 2.73 22.99 17.36
C ILE A 109 3.11 21.52 17.48
N PHE A 110 4.26 21.22 18.07
CA PHE A 110 4.68 19.85 18.36
C PHE A 110 3.74 19.19 19.38
N ILE A 111 3.23 18.00 19.06
CA ILE A 111 2.36 17.22 19.96
C ILE A 111 3.11 16.01 20.53
N LYS A 112 3.76 15.21 19.68
CA LYS A 112 4.41 13.95 20.08
C LYS A 112 5.66 13.67 19.24
N PRO A 113 6.74 13.11 19.82
CA PRO A 113 7.93 12.74 19.06
C PRO A 113 7.66 11.54 18.16
N ALA A 114 8.53 11.38 17.15
CA ALA A 114 8.58 10.14 16.39
C ALA A 114 8.90 8.98 17.34
N LYS A 115 8.19 7.87 17.19
CA LYS A 115 8.38 6.69 18.03
C LYS A 115 8.29 5.42 17.22
N ILE A 116 8.83 4.35 17.78
CA ILE A 116 8.65 3.01 17.26
C ILE A 116 7.46 2.41 17.99
N ILE A 117 6.52 1.87 17.23
CA ILE A 117 5.39 1.10 17.73
C ILE A 117 5.69 -0.36 17.45
N GLU A 118 5.59 -1.19 18.48
CA GLU A 118 5.72 -2.65 18.40
C GLU A 118 4.39 -3.26 18.85
N ALA A 119 3.89 -4.21 18.07
CA ALA A 119 2.62 -4.88 18.29
C ALA A 119 2.83 -6.31 18.75
N HIS A 120 1.89 -6.79 19.57
CA HIS A 120 1.81 -8.20 19.92
C HIS A 120 1.22 -9.01 18.74
N THR A 121 0.10 -8.52 18.20
CA THR A 121 -0.61 -9.08 17.05
C THR A 121 -0.90 -8.00 16.01
N VAL A 122 -1.01 -8.42 14.75
CA VAL A 122 -1.30 -7.54 13.63
C VAL A 122 -2.30 -8.24 12.73
N HIS A 123 -3.39 -7.55 12.40
CA HIS A 123 -4.47 -8.08 11.56
C HIS A 123 -4.64 -7.21 10.32
N ALA A 124 -4.92 -7.86 9.19
CA ALA A 124 -5.20 -7.17 7.93
C ALA A 124 -6.71 -7.09 7.70
N LYS A 125 -7.18 -5.94 7.19
CA LYS A 125 -8.58 -5.73 6.76
C LYS A 125 -9.63 -6.05 7.84
N LEU A 126 -9.33 -5.76 9.09
CA LEU A 126 -10.27 -5.92 10.18
C LEU A 126 -11.40 -4.89 10.06
N SER A 127 -12.64 -5.29 10.30
CA SER A 127 -13.80 -4.40 10.26
C SER A 127 -14.16 -3.94 11.67
N PHE A 128 -14.22 -2.63 11.88
CA PHE A 128 -14.61 -1.99 13.14
C PHE A 128 -16.03 -1.42 13.04
N TYR A 129 -16.86 -1.72 14.03
CA TYR A 129 -18.27 -1.32 14.06
C TYR A 129 -18.69 -0.94 15.48
N GLU A 130 -19.75 -0.17 15.58
CA GLU A 130 -20.34 0.27 16.84
C GLU A 130 -21.65 -0.47 17.07
N ASP A 131 -21.79 -1.20 18.18
CA ASP A 131 -23.05 -1.87 18.48
C ASP A 131 -24.12 -0.88 19.00
N GLU A 132 -25.35 -1.36 19.17
CA GLU A 132 -26.49 -0.56 19.64
C GLU A 132 -26.26 0.08 21.02
N SER A 133 -25.32 -0.45 21.81
CA SER A 133 -24.95 0.09 23.12
C SER A 133 -23.79 1.09 23.04
N GLY A 134 -23.32 1.43 21.83
CA GLY A 134 -22.20 2.35 21.61
C GLY A 134 -20.83 1.71 21.81
N ASN A 135 -20.73 0.38 21.97
CA ASN A 135 -19.44 -0.28 22.15
C ASN A 135 -18.78 -0.54 20.80
N ILE A 136 -17.48 -0.24 20.73
CA ILE A 136 -16.67 -0.56 19.56
C ILE A 136 -16.30 -2.04 19.57
N LYS A 137 -16.61 -2.73 18.48
CA LYS A 137 -16.25 -4.12 18.23
C LYS A 137 -15.50 -4.27 16.91
N TRP A 138 -14.78 -5.37 16.76
CA TRP A 138 -14.06 -5.68 15.54
C TRP A 138 -14.16 -7.15 15.15
N THR A 139 -14.11 -7.43 13.84
CA THR A 139 -14.18 -8.80 13.31
C THR A 139 -13.42 -8.94 11.99
N GLU A 140 -12.93 -10.16 11.73
CA GLU A 140 -12.43 -10.59 10.41
C GLU A 140 -13.55 -11.13 9.52
N ALA A 141 -14.73 -11.41 10.08
CA ALA A 141 -15.87 -11.92 9.35
C ALA A 141 -16.27 -10.93 8.25
N THR A 142 -16.67 -11.45 7.10
CA THR A 142 -17.20 -10.65 5.97
C THR A 142 -18.72 -10.57 5.96
N ASP A 143 -19.39 -11.40 6.74
CA ASP A 143 -20.85 -11.52 6.80
C ASP A 143 -21.35 -10.87 8.09
N PHE A 144 -21.45 -9.54 8.07
CA PHE A 144 -21.94 -8.74 9.19
C PHE A 144 -22.75 -7.55 8.67
N ASN A 145 -23.66 -7.03 9.49
CA ASN A 145 -24.45 -5.86 9.11
C ASN A 145 -23.54 -4.63 8.95
N THR A 146 -23.43 -4.13 7.72
CA THR A 146 -22.60 -2.96 7.39
C THR A 146 -23.19 -1.63 7.86
N GLU A 147 -24.44 -1.60 8.31
CA GLU A 147 -25.12 -0.41 8.82
C GLU A 147 -24.35 0.25 9.99
N TYR A 148 -23.66 -0.57 10.78
CA TYR A 148 -22.87 -0.13 11.93
C TYR A 148 -21.36 -0.06 11.66
N LEU A 149 -20.92 -0.31 10.43
CA LEU A 149 -19.51 -0.28 10.08
C LEU A 149 -18.98 1.15 10.18
N LEU A 150 -18.00 1.35 11.07
CA LEU A 150 -17.30 2.62 11.20
C LEU A 150 -16.10 2.69 10.28
N TYR A 151 -15.26 1.66 10.30
CA TYR A 151 -13.97 1.74 9.62
C TYR A 151 -13.38 0.38 9.29
N LYS A 152 -12.58 0.32 8.22
CA LYS A 152 -11.89 -0.89 7.79
C LYS A 152 -10.45 -0.55 7.37
N PRO A 153 -9.50 -0.45 8.32
CA PRO A 153 -8.11 -0.16 8.00
C PRO A 153 -7.48 -1.28 7.18
N ASP A 154 -6.45 -0.95 6.41
CA ASP A 154 -5.67 -1.96 5.69
C ASP A 154 -4.95 -2.91 6.66
N ILE A 155 -4.37 -2.35 7.73
CA ILE A 155 -3.63 -3.05 8.78
C ILE A 155 -3.97 -2.43 10.14
N THR A 156 -4.17 -3.27 11.15
CA THR A 156 -4.31 -2.87 12.56
C THR A 156 -3.27 -3.56 13.43
N PHE A 157 -2.61 -2.78 14.28
CA PHE A 157 -1.70 -3.28 15.30
C PHE A 157 -2.43 -3.36 16.64
N PHE A 158 -2.17 -4.42 17.39
CA PHE A 158 -2.73 -4.67 18.70
C PHE A 158 -1.64 -4.84 19.75
N ASP A 159 -1.93 -4.42 20.97
CA ASP A 159 -1.08 -4.71 22.12
C ASP A 159 -1.33 -6.11 22.71
N LYS A 160 -0.64 -6.42 23.81
CA LYS A 160 -0.75 -7.71 24.51
C LYS A 160 -2.12 -7.96 25.16
N THR A 161 -2.96 -6.93 25.28
CA THR A 161 -4.31 -7.00 25.84
C THR A 161 -5.38 -7.02 24.75
N ASP A 162 -4.98 -7.27 23.49
CA ASP A 162 -5.86 -7.26 22.32
C ASP A 162 -6.56 -5.90 22.11
N THR A 163 -5.93 -4.81 22.56
CA THR A 163 -6.42 -3.45 22.31
C THR A 163 -5.77 -2.89 21.04
N PRO A 164 -6.54 -2.30 20.10
CA PRO A 164 -5.98 -1.68 18.90
C PRO A 164 -5.16 -0.44 19.27
N ILE A 165 -3.92 -0.36 18.78
CA ILE A 165 -2.96 0.71 19.11
C ILE A 165 -2.51 1.55 17.90
N LEU A 166 -2.73 1.06 16.67
CA LEU A 166 -2.42 1.79 15.44
C LEU A 166 -3.22 1.25 14.26
N PHE A 167 -3.89 2.15 13.54
CA PHE A 167 -4.47 1.89 12.22
C PHE A 167 -3.53 2.41 11.13
N ILE A 168 -3.34 1.59 10.10
CA ILE A 168 -2.52 1.93 8.94
C ILE A 168 -3.36 1.72 7.69
N ASP A 169 -3.47 2.79 6.91
CA ASP A 169 -4.00 2.76 5.55
C ASP A 169 -2.87 2.98 4.56
N ILE A 170 -2.78 2.08 3.59
CA ILE A 170 -1.82 2.20 2.50
C ILE A 170 -2.60 2.81 1.34
N THR A 171 -2.58 4.13 1.25
CA THR A 171 -3.36 4.93 0.30
C THR A 171 -2.45 5.76 -0.59
N THR A 172 -2.93 6.09 -1.80
CA THR A 172 -2.31 7.10 -2.67
C THR A 172 -3.01 8.46 -2.61
N SER A 173 -4.17 8.54 -1.95
CA SER A 173 -4.83 9.80 -1.63
C SER A 173 -4.24 10.36 -0.34
N HIS A 174 -3.91 11.65 -0.36
CA HIS A 174 -3.22 12.33 0.72
C HIS A 174 -4.13 12.83 1.84
N LYS A 175 -5.47 12.76 1.70
CA LYS A 175 -6.40 13.28 2.71
C LYS A 175 -7.59 12.33 2.96
N PRO A 176 -7.92 12.03 4.23
CA PRO A 176 -9.19 11.37 4.57
C PRO A 176 -10.36 12.31 4.25
N ASP A 177 -11.49 11.75 3.81
CA ASP A 177 -12.74 12.50 3.63
C ASP A 177 -13.42 12.79 4.99
N LYS A 178 -14.51 13.56 4.95
CA LYS A 178 -15.24 13.96 6.17
C LYS A 178 -15.83 12.75 6.90
N ASP A 179 -16.40 11.79 6.17
CA ASP A 179 -17.06 10.62 6.76
C ASP A 179 -16.05 9.72 7.48
N LYS A 180 -14.85 9.57 6.90
CA LYS A 180 -13.73 8.89 7.53
C LYS A 180 -13.25 9.62 8.79
N LEU A 181 -13.15 10.94 8.76
CA LEU A 181 -12.78 11.72 9.95
C LEU A 181 -13.80 11.55 11.08
N VAL A 182 -15.09 11.58 10.78
CA VAL A 182 -16.16 11.34 11.77
C VAL A 182 -16.06 9.93 12.35
N SER A 183 -15.80 8.94 11.51
CA SER A 183 -15.65 7.54 11.94
C SER A 183 -14.43 7.35 12.85
N LEU A 184 -13.30 7.98 12.52
CA LEU A 184 -12.09 7.95 13.36
C LEU A 184 -12.30 8.63 14.72
N LEU A 185 -13.03 9.75 14.75
CA LEU A 185 -13.42 10.42 16.00
C LEU A 185 -14.26 9.50 16.91
N ARG A 186 -15.22 8.77 16.34
CA ARG A 186 -16.04 7.79 17.10
C ARG A 186 -15.21 6.62 17.64
N LEU A 187 -14.14 6.24 16.95
CA LEU A 187 -13.21 5.20 17.40
C LEU A 187 -12.24 5.71 18.49
N GLY A 188 -12.29 6.99 18.85
CA GLY A 188 -11.44 7.59 19.88
C GLY A 188 -9.99 7.81 19.41
N ILE A 189 -9.78 7.97 18.10
CA ILE A 189 -8.46 8.15 17.46
C ILE A 189 -8.30 9.55 16.89
#